data_AF-A0AAX2TM52-F1
#
_entry.id   AF-A0AAX2TM52-F1
#
_cell.length_a   1.000
_cell.length_b   1.000
_cell.length_c   1.000
_cell.angle_alpha   90.00
_cell.angle_beta   90.00
_cell.angle_gamma   90.00
#
_symmetry.space_group_name_H-M   'P 1'
#
loop_
_entity.id
_entity.type
_entity.pdbx_description
1 polymer ?
#
loop_
_entity_poly.entity_id
_entity_poly.type
_entity_poly.pdbx_seq_one_letter_code
_entity_poly.pdbx_strand_id
1 'polypeptide(L)'
;QAETEGVWVHNACPPRKTPSTPVYGNDSEAYAAAKKLGYRKIKERTRNDAAIFKKGKSYISRDVDSHNGGAWKEASSPKNLNRKETRNGTFDKNLNRIGD
;
A
#
# COMPACT_ATOMS: atom_id res chain seq x y z
N GLN A 1 40.81 -40.28 -20.99
CA GLN A 1 40.96 -38.93 -20.42
C GLN A 1 39.67 -38.61 -19.70
N ALA A 2 39.73 -38.50 -18.38
CA ALA A 2 38.62 -38.07 -17.54
C ALA A 2 38.85 -36.58 -17.29
N GLU A 3 38.04 -35.73 -17.93
CA GLU A 3 37.99 -34.31 -17.62
C GLU A 3 36.57 -34.02 -17.15
N THR A 4 36.49 -33.91 -15.83
CA THR A 4 35.42 -33.39 -15.00
C THR A 4 34.59 -32.29 -15.67
N GLU A 5 33.35 -32.64 -16.02
CA GLU A 5 32.26 -31.70 -16.24
C GLU A 5 32.05 -30.93 -14.93
N GLY A 6 32.62 -29.73 -14.86
CA GLY A 6 32.34 -28.77 -13.78
C GLY A 6 30.87 -28.39 -13.85
N VAL A 7 30.03 -29.06 -13.05
CA VAL A 7 28.67 -28.61 -12.77
C VAL A 7 28.78 -27.22 -12.16
N TRP A 8 28.57 -26.20 -12.98
CA TRP A 8 28.22 -24.88 -12.51
C TRP A 8 26.85 -25.01 -11.86
N VAL A 9 26.84 -25.25 -10.55
CA VAL A 9 25.69 -25.00 -9.71
C VAL A 9 25.37 -23.52 -9.90
N HIS A 10 24.44 -23.22 -10.79
CA HIS A 10 23.65 -22.03 -10.68
C HIS A 10 22.88 -22.20 -9.38
N ASN A 11 23.49 -21.73 -8.28
CA ASN A 11 22.82 -21.42 -7.03
C ASN A 11 21.74 -20.40 -7.41
N ALA A 12 20.57 -20.92 -7.79
CA ALA A 12 19.44 -20.16 -8.22
C ALA A 12 19.16 -19.18 -7.08
N CYS A 13 19.52 -17.92 -7.32
CA CYS A 13 19.15 -16.80 -6.48
C CYS A 13 17.66 -16.98 -6.18
N PRO A 14 17.24 -17.10 -4.90
CA PRO A 14 15.83 -17.21 -4.59
C PRO A 14 15.13 -16.02 -5.25
N PRO A 15 13.97 -16.19 -5.91
CA PRO A 15 13.29 -15.09 -6.58
C PRO A 15 13.18 -13.92 -5.60
N ARG A 16 13.82 -12.83 -6.00
CA ARG A 16 14.06 -11.65 -5.18
C ARG A 16 12.72 -10.97 -4.89
N LYS A 17 12.27 -11.06 -3.63
CA LYS A 17 11.11 -10.38 -3.01
C LYS A 17 9.77 -10.65 -3.68
N THR A 18 8.86 -11.27 -2.92
CA THR A 18 7.40 -11.21 -3.15
C THR A 18 7.01 -9.81 -3.64
N PRO A 19 6.32 -9.67 -4.78
CA PRO A 19 5.83 -8.37 -5.19
C PRO A 19 4.88 -7.89 -4.10
N SER A 20 5.28 -6.84 -3.40
CA SER A 20 4.46 -6.02 -2.54
C SER A 20 3.30 -5.48 -3.38
N THR A 21 2.28 -6.30 -3.59
CA THR A 21 1.18 -6.00 -4.47
C THR A 21 0.22 -5.12 -3.68
N PRO A 22 -0.15 -3.92 -4.17
CA PRO A 22 -1.16 -3.08 -3.52
C PRO A 22 -2.42 -3.90 -3.25
N VAL A 23 -2.98 -3.82 -2.03
CA VAL A 23 -4.27 -4.45 -1.74
C VAL A 23 -5.35 -3.91 -2.69
N TYR A 24 -5.25 -2.63 -3.03
CA TYR A 24 -6.08 -1.98 -4.06
C TYR A 24 -5.20 -1.53 -5.21
N GLY A 25 -5.30 -2.19 -6.36
CA GLY A 25 -4.52 -1.86 -7.55
C GLY A 25 -4.90 -0.51 -8.18
N ASN A 26 -6.18 -0.13 -8.07
CA ASN A 26 -6.79 1.02 -8.72
C ASN A 26 -7.67 1.85 -7.75
N ASP A 27 -7.95 3.11 -8.11
CA ASP A 27 -8.72 4.02 -7.26
C ASP A 27 -10.22 3.68 -7.21
N SER A 28 -10.76 2.99 -8.22
CA SER A 28 -12.15 2.53 -8.22
C SER A 28 -12.42 1.44 -7.19
N GLU A 29 -11.52 0.48 -7.05
CA GLU A 29 -11.66 -0.59 -6.05
C GLU A 29 -11.52 -0.02 -4.63
N ALA A 30 -10.53 0.86 -4.44
CA ALA A 30 -10.43 1.65 -3.22
C ALA A 30 -11.71 2.46 -2.98
N TYR A 31 -12.28 3.12 -3.99
CA TYR A 31 -13.52 3.88 -3.82
C TYR A 31 -14.69 2.99 -3.35
N ALA A 32 -14.85 1.80 -3.93
CA ALA A 32 -15.89 0.87 -3.51
C ALA A 32 -15.71 0.43 -2.04
N ALA A 33 -14.49 0.11 -1.64
CA ALA A 33 -14.17 -0.28 -0.27
C ALA A 33 -14.32 0.88 0.71
N ALA A 34 -13.79 2.06 0.38
CA ALA A 34 -13.94 3.29 1.16
C ALA A 34 -15.42 3.67 1.34
N LYS A 35 -16.24 3.52 0.28
CA LYS A 35 -17.68 3.77 0.32
C LYS A 35 -18.40 2.80 1.27
N LYS A 36 -18.04 1.51 1.27
CA LYS A 36 -18.56 0.53 2.23
C LYS A 36 -18.21 0.89 3.68
N LEU A 37 -17.05 1.51 3.90
CA LEU A 37 -16.59 2.00 5.21
C LEU A 37 -17.21 3.35 5.62
N GLY A 38 -17.99 3.99 4.74
CA GLY A 38 -18.63 5.28 4.97
C GLY A 38 -17.73 6.49 4.71
N TYR A 39 -16.66 6.33 3.95
CA TYR A 39 -15.81 7.44 3.49
C TYR A 39 -16.31 7.99 2.16
N ARG A 40 -16.14 9.30 1.97
CA ARG A 40 -16.48 9.99 0.72
C ARG A 40 -15.23 10.45 0.00
N LYS A 41 -15.12 10.13 -1.30
CA LYS A 41 -14.02 10.61 -2.16
C LYS A 41 -14.04 12.15 -2.21
N ILE A 42 -12.88 12.77 -2.05
CA ILE A 42 -12.70 14.20 -2.25
C ILE A 42 -11.95 14.48 -3.55
N LYS A 43 -11.96 15.74 -4.02
CA LYS A 43 -11.22 16.15 -5.23
C LYS A 43 -9.71 16.18 -5.04
N GLU A 44 -9.24 16.12 -3.78
CA GLU A 44 -7.83 16.14 -3.45
C GLU A 44 -7.21 14.76 -3.61
N ARG A 45 -5.93 14.75 -4.01
CA ARG A 45 -5.14 13.54 -4.23
C ARG A 45 -3.83 13.64 -3.45
N THR A 46 -3.25 12.49 -3.14
CA THR A 46 -1.91 12.43 -2.56
C THR A 46 -0.85 12.75 -3.64
N ARG A 47 0.39 12.96 -3.22
CA ARG A 47 1.54 13.18 -4.09
C ARG A 47 1.76 12.05 -5.10
N ASN A 48 1.34 10.84 -4.76
CA ASN A 48 1.42 9.65 -5.62
C ASN A 48 0.16 9.45 -6.48
N ASP A 49 -0.60 10.53 -6.72
CA ASP A 49 -1.84 10.54 -7.48
C ASP A 49 -2.96 9.63 -6.91
N ALA A 50 -2.83 9.21 -5.64
CA ALA A 50 -3.83 8.36 -5.03
C ALA A 50 -5.05 9.19 -4.58
N ALA A 51 -6.25 8.65 -4.82
CA ALA A 51 -7.48 9.26 -4.33
C ALA A 51 -7.47 9.36 -2.79
N ILE A 52 -7.97 10.49 -2.28
CA ILE A 52 -8.19 10.68 -0.84
C ILE A 52 -9.69 10.54 -0.57
N PHE A 53 -10.01 9.83 0.50
CA PHE A 53 -11.36 9.65 1.00
C PHE A 53 -11.45 10.22 2.42
N LYS A 54 -12.51 10.96 2.71
CA LYS A 54 -12.73 11.66 3.98
C LYS A 54 -13.93 11.07 4.72
N LYS A 55 -13.78 10.90 6.04
CA LYS A 55 -14.86 10.59 6.99
C LYS A 55 -14.66 11.43 8.25
N GLY A 56 -15.47 12.47 8.43
CA GLY A 56 -15.34 13.40 9.55
C GLY A 56 -13.97 14.10 9.57
N LYS A 57 -13.15 13.77 10.57
CA LYS A 57 -11.78 14.28 10.75
C LYS A 57 -10.68 13.30 10.26
N SER A 58 -11.07 12.09 9.85
CA SER A 58 -10.14 11.08 9.34
C SER A 58 -10.11 11.11 7.81
N TYR A 59 -8.90 11.04 7.27
CA TYR A 59 -8.64 10.98 5.84
C TYR A 59 -7.87 9.70 5.54
N ILE A 60 -8.38 8.91 4.60
CA ILE A 60 -7.71 7.69 4.13
C ILE A 60 -7.31 7.84 2.68
N SER A 61 -6.22 7.19 2.29
CA SER A 61 -5.84 6.98 0.90
C SER A 61 -5.40 5.54 0.71
N ARG A 62 -5.50 5.00 -0.51
CA ARG A 62 -5.04 3.64 -0.78
C ARG A 62 -3.55 3.53 -0.51
N ASP A 63 -3.13 2.40 0.03
CA ASP A 63 -1.71 2.11 0.18
C ASP A 63 -1.12 1.75 -1.19
N VAL A 64 -0.29 2.64 -1.74
CA VAL A 64 0.37 2.44 -3.04
C VAL A 64 1.69 1.69 -2.90
N ASP A 65 2.33 1.83 -1.75
CA ASP A 65 3.69 1.37 -1.45
C ASP A 65 3.69 -0.14 -1.10
N SER A 66 2.61 -0.64 -0.50
CA SER A 66 2.31 -2.05 -0.22
C SER A 66 3.43 -2.87 0.42
N HIS A 67 4.27 -2.22 1.22
CA HIS A 67 5.41 -2.88 1.85
C HIS A 67 5.01 -3.93 2.90
N ASN A 68 3.82 -3.83 3.51
CA ASN A 68 3.39 -4.71 4.61
C ASN A 68 1.94 -5.22 4.48
N GLY A 69 1.37 -5.27 3.27
CA GLY A 69 -0.04 -5.68 3.09
C GLY A 69 -1.05 -4.66 3.65
N GLY A 70 -0.63 -3.40 3.77
CA GLY A 70 -1.53 -2.29 4.07
C GLY A 70 -2.52 -2.07 2.95
N ALA A 71 -3.77 -1.81 3.31
CA ALA A 71 -4.80 -1.43 2.35
C ALA A 71 -5.01 0.09 2.33
N TRP A 72 -4.86 0.72 3.50
CA TRP A 72 -5.15 2.12 3.71
C TRP A 72 -4.02 2.84 4.44
N LYS A 73 -3.74 4.07 4.03
CA LYS A 73 -2.98 5.06 4.80
C LYS A 73 -3.98 6.02 5.43
N GLU A 74 -3.94 6.22 6.73
CA GLU A 74 -4.82 7.17 7.43
C GLU A 74 -4.03 8.34 8.00
N ALA A 75 -4.63 9.53 7.95
CA ALA A 75 -4.12 10.69 8.64
C ALA A 75 -5.27 11.65 9.04
N SER A 76 -4.97 12.55 9.98
CA SER A 76 -5.88 13.62 10.40
C SER A 76 -6.05 14.72 9.35
N SER A 77 -5.29 14.68 8.25
CA SER A 77 -5.37 15.65 7.16
C SER A 77 -4.84 15.10 5.84
N PRO A 78 -5.34 15.59 4.70
CA PRO A 78 -4.92 15.13 3.37
C PRO A 78 -3.45 15.46 3.07
N LYS A 79 -2.96 16.61 3.56
CA LYS A 79 -1.54 16.98 3.49
C LYS A 79 -0.65 16.04 4.31
N ASN A 80 -1.19 15.50 5.40
CA ASN A 80 -0.47 14.59 6.28
C ASN A 80 -0.34 13.19 5.68
N LEU A 81 -1.25 12.78 4.79
CA LEU A 81 -1.08 11.54 4.02
C LEU A 81 0.19 11.54 3.14
N ASN A 82 0.72 12.73 2.82
CA ASN A 82 1.92 12.88 1.99
C ASN A 82 3.23 12.83 2.79
N ARG A 83 3.18 12.84 4.12
CA ARG A 83 4.38 12.82 4.98
C ARG A 83 4.29 11.65 5.94
N LYS A 84 5.35 10.85 6.03
CA LYS A 84 5.38 9.69 6.94
C LYS A 84 5.22 10.12 8.40
N GLU A 85 5.89 11.20 8.79
CA GLU A 85 5.92 11.72 10.16
C GLU A 85 4.57 12.20 10.70
N THR A 86 3.64 12.58 9.82
CA THR A 86 2.32 13.09 10.22
C THR A 86 1.17 12.15 9.88
N ARG A 87 1.49 10.98 9.31
CA ARG A 87 0.54 9.90 9.04
C ARG A 87 0.27 9.14 10.34
N ASN A 88 -0.99 8.82 10.62
CA ASN A 88 -1.37 8.08 11.84
C ASN A 88 -0.97 6.59 11.76
N GLY A 89 -0.78 6.08 10.53
CA GLY A 89 -0.20 4.79 10.26
C GLY A 89 -0.70 4.15 8.98
N THR A 90 -0.42 2.85 8.87
CA THR A 90 -0.89 1.95 7.82
C THR A 90 -1.95 1.01 8.40
N PHE A 91 -3.02 0.81 7.67
CA PHE A 91 -4.21 0.07 8.10
C PHE A 91 -4.54 -1.03 7.09
N ASP A 92 -5.11 -2.14 7.56
CA ASP A 92 -5.63 -3.21 6.72
C ASP A 92 -6.98 -2.83 6.08
N LYS A 93 -7.53 -3.70 5.22
CA LYS A 93 -8.81 -3.50 4.53
C LYS A 93 -9.98 -3.18 5.47
N ASN A 94 -9.94 -3.68 6.70
CA ASN A 94 -10.94 -3.50 7.74
C ASN A 94 -10.68 -2.28 8.64
N LEU A 95 -9.67 -1.45 8.31
CA LEU A 95 -9.23 -0.30 9.12
C LEU A 95 -8.65 -0.67 10.50
N ASN A 96 -8.07 -1.87 10.66
CA ASN A 96 -7.21 -2.16 11.81
C ASN A 96 -5.79 -1.67 11.51
N ARG A 97 -5.18 -1.01 12.50
CA ARG A 97 -3.81 -0.50 12.38
C ARG A 97 -2.82 -1.66 12.36
N ILE A 98 -2.01 -1.75 11.32
CA ILE A 98 -0.98 -2.79 11.14
C ILE A 98 0.45 -2.27 11.30
N GLY A 99 0.65 -0.95 11.23
CA GLY A 99 1.97 -0.35 11.34
C GLY A 99 1.95 1.16 11.24
N ASP A 100 3.15 1.75 11.30
CA ASP A 100 3.42 3.20 11.26
C ASP A 100 4.25 3.62 10.04
#